data_AF-A0A851ZB99-F1
#
_entry.id   AF-A0A851ZB99-F1
#
_cell.length_a   1.000
_cell.length_b   1.000
_cell.length_c   1.000
_cell.angle_alpha   90.00
_cell.angle_beta   90.00
_cell.angle_gamma   90.00
#
_symmetry.space_group_name_H-M   'P 1'
#
loop_
_entity.id
_entity.type
_entity.pdbx_description
1 polymer ?
#
loop_
_entity_poly.entity_id
_entity_poly.type
_entity_poly.pdbx_seq_one_letter_code
_entity_poly.pdbx_strand_id
1 'polypeptide(L)'
;QEPESSEASQFRRAAERITEVPFGLSTSPAVLSHYGVAANTVTLFRRVDSDRRDLDMNSKDVDAEKIIRFVRMNELRLVTEYNPVTAVGVMQSSLQLNLLLITDKMSPKHPERMRRYRAAAELFKGKILFILVDINLNSNERVMSFFKLKKSQLPALAIFHVPDEERDVLTLDEFSVERVQDFCNRFSQ
;
A
#
# COMPACT_ATOMS: atom_id res chain seq x y z
N GLN A 1 9.94 29.56 -13.04
CA GLN A 1 10.66 28.92 -14.16
C GLN A 1 10.62 27.43 -13.91
N GLU A 2 10.21 26.63 -14.90
CA GLU A 2 10.24 25.18 -14.73
C GLU A 2 11.69 24.69 -14.65
N PRO A 3 12.00 23.70 -13.79
CA PRO A 3 13.36 23.17 -13.69
C PRO A 3 13.74 22.37 -14.95
N GLU A 4 14.90 22.68 -15.55
CA GLU A 4 15.38 22.10 -16.83
C GLU A 4 16.55 21.12 -16.69
N SER A 5 16.80 20.58 -15.49
CA SER A 5 17.91 19.63 -15.30
C SER A 5 17.62 18.25 -15.90
N SER A 6 18.67 17.43 -16.06
CA SER A 6 18.53 16.04 -16.51
C SER A 6 17.60 15.25 -15.58
N GLU A 7 17.74 15.43 -14.28
CA GLU A 7 16.93 14.80 -13.23
C GLU A 7 15.47 15.22 -13.34
N ALA A 8 15.21 16.52 -13.56
CA ALA A 8 13.85 17.03 -13.76
C ALA A 8 13.19 16.45 -15.01
N SER A 9 13.97 16.22 -16.08
CA SER A 9 13.50 15.56 -17.31
C SER A 9 13.13 14.09 -17.05
N GLN A 10 13.96 13.33 -16.33
CA GLN A 10 13.64 11.95 -15.94
C GLN A 10 12.40 11.87 -15.05
N PHE A 11 12.24 12.81 -14.11
CA PHE A 11 11.06 12.91 -13.27
C PHE A 11 9.78 13.14 -14.08
N ARG A 12 9.79 14.06 -15.05
CA ARG A 12 8.64 14.32 -15.94
C ARG A 12 8.26 13.08 -16.74
N ARG A 13 9.23 12.38 -17.32
CA ARG A 13 9.00 11.11 -18.06
C ARG A 13 8.38 10.02 -17.17
N ALA A 14 8.76 9.96 -15.90
CA ALA A 14 8.14 9.05 -14.94
C ALA A 14 6.69 9.47 -14.63
N ALA A 15 6.45 10.76 -14.40
CA ALA A 15 5.11 11.30 -14.11
C ALA A 15 4.12 11.07 -15.26
N GLU A 16 4.55 11.19 -16.51
CA GLU A 16 3.73 10.90 -17.70
C GLU A 16 3.25 9.44 -17.76
N ARG A 17 3.98 8.51 -17.12
CA ARG A 17 3.71 7.06 -17.16
C ARG A 17 2.98 6.54 -15.93
N ILE A 18 2.85 7.36 -14.89
CA ILE A 18 2.16 7.01 -13.64
C ILE A 18 0.96 7.94 -13.49
N THR A 19 -0.12 7.61 -14.19
CA THR A 19 -1.28 8.50 -14.31
C THR A 19 -2.16 8.52 -13.06
N GLU A 20 -2.03 7.51 -12.21
CA GLU A 20 -2.85 7.36 -11.01
C GLU A 20 -2.23 7.93 -9.72
N VAL A 21 -1.01 8.48 -9.80
CA VAL A 21 -0.36 9.20 -8.69
C VAL A 21 -0.18 10.67 -9.11
N PRO A 22 -0.60 11.65 -8.29
CA PRO A 22 -0.35 13.05 -8.60
C PRO A 22 1.12 13.41 -8.36
N PHE A 23 1.75 14.07 -9.33
CA PHE A 23 3.13 14.55 -9.24
C PHE A 23 3.18 16.07 -9.09
N GLY A 24 4.21 16.54 -8.38
CA GLY A 24 4.54 17.94 -8.25
C GLY A 24 6.06 18.13 -8.29
N LEU A 25 6.51 19.22 -8.89
CA LEU A 25 7.92 19.57 -9.01
C LEU A 25 8.14 20.96 -8.41
N SER A 26 9.16 21.11 -7.56
CA SER A 26 9.48 22.40 -6.94
C SER A 26 10.98 22.58 -6.78
N THR A 27 11.44 23.80 -7.02
CA THR A 27 12.80 24.29 -6.70
C THR A 27 12.75 25.44 -5.68
N SER A 28 11.59 25.69 -5.07
CA SER A 28 11.41 26.77 -4.11
C SER A 28 12.21 26.49 -2.82
N PRO A 29 13.09 27.39 -2.38
CA PRO A 29 13.81 27.23 -1.11
C PRO A 29 12.90 27.00 0.09
N ALA A 30 11.70 27.60 0.09
CA ALA A 30 10.72 27.41 1.15
C ALA A 30 10.17 25.97 1.20
N VAL A 31 9.91 25.36 0.03
CA VAL A 31 9.46 23.97 -0.07
C VAL A 31 10.57 23.00 0.35
N LEU A 32 11.79 23.25 -0.13
CA LEU A 32 12.96 22.43 0.21
C LEU A 32 13.24 22.47 1.73
N SER A 33 13.21 23.66 2.33
CA SER A 33 13.38 23.83 3.77
C SER A 33 12.28 23.16 4.58
N HIS A 34 11.01 23.30 4.16
CA HIS A 34 9.87 22.68 4.86
C HIS A 34 9.98 21.15 4.95
N TYR A 35 10.45 20.50 3.88
CA TYR A 35 10.62 19.05 3.85
C TYR A 35 12.03 18.58 4.23
N GLY A 36 12.96 19.47 4.55
CA GLY A 36 14.34 19.12 4.91
C GLY A 36 15.15 18.50 3.76
N VAL A 37 14.90 18.94 2.52
CA VAL A 37 15.56 18.44 1.32
C VAL A 37 16.78 19.32 1.00
N ALA A 38 17.99 18.75 1.10
CA ALA A 38 19.26 19.47 0.88
C ALA A 38 19.87 19.24 -0.52
N ALA A 39 19.40 18.24 -1.25
CA ALA A 39 19.89 17.88 -2.59
C ALA A 39 18.73 17.32 -3.44
N ASN A 40 18.95 17.14 -4.75
CA ASN A 40 17.91 16.65 -5.65
C ASN A 40 17.33 15.33 -5.11
N THR A 41 16.02 15.31 -4.88
CA THR A 41 15.31 14.20 -4.22
C THR A 41 13.92 14.05 -4.82
N VAL A 42 13.49 12.81 -5.05
CA VAL A 42 12.08 12.49 -5.28
C VAL A 42 11.48 11.99 -3.98
N THR A 43 10.45 12.67 -3.50
CA THR A 43 9.75 12.32 -2.27
C THR A 43 8.35 11.79 -2.57
N LEU A 44 8.05 10.60 -2.07
CA LEU A 44 6.72 10.00 -2.06
C LEU A 44 6.07 10.22 -0.69
N PHE A 45 4.95 10.93 -0.67
CA PHE A 45 4.14 11.17 0.52
C PHE A 45 2.97 10.17 0.59
N ARG A 46 2.86 9.43 1.69
CA ARG A 46 1.83 8.40 1.88
C ARG A 46 0.80 8.88 2.90
N ARG A 47 -0.44 9.05 2.46
CA ARG A 47 -1.55 9.48 3.34
C ARG A 47 -2.12 8.35 4.21
N VAL A 48 -1.84 7.10 3.85
CA VAL A 48 -2.42 5.91 4.50
C VAL A 48 -1.81 5.70 5.88
N ASP A 49 -0.50 5.89 5.98
CA ASP A 49 0.33 5.67 7.17
C ASP A 49 1.06 6.95 7.61
N SER A 50 0.75 8.09 6.98
CA SER A 50 1.38 9.40 7.20
C SER A 50 2.91 9.40 7.05
N ASP A 51 3.43 8.49 6.24
CA ASP A 51 4.87 8.29 6.08
C ASP A 51 5.41 8.93 4.79
N ARG A 52 6.74 9.04 4.74
CA ARG A 52 7.50 9.64 3.64
C ARG A 52 8.61 8.72 3.19
N ARG A 53 8.76 8.55 1.88
CA ARG A 53 9.89 7.83 1.27
C ARG A 53 10.65 8.77 0.35
N ASP A 54 11.96 8.74 0.44
CA ASP A 54 12.84 9.59 -0.36
C ASP A 54 13.72 8.72 -1.27
N LEU A 55 13.86 9.15 -2.52
CA LEU A 55 14.81 8.63 -3.49
C LEU A 55 15.83 9.72 -3.79
N ASP A 56 17.09 9.41 -3.51
CA ASP A 56 18.23 10.26 -3.88
C ASP A 56 18.38 10.30 -5.40
N MET A 57 18.34 11.52 -5.98
CA MET A 57 18.46 11.76 -7.41
C MET A 57 19.88 12.16 -7.84
N ASN A 58 20.83 12.27 -6.90
CA ASN A 58 22.19 12.75 -7.21
C ASN A 58 23.09 11.65 -7.80
N SER A 59 22.62 10.40 -7.81
CA SER A 59 23.34 9.30 -8.46
C SER A 59 23.13 9.31 -9.97
N LYS A 60 24.22 9.09 -10.72
CA LYS A 60 24.22 9.12 -12.20
C LYS A 60 23.37 8.02 -12.85
N ASP A 61 22.94 7.02 -12.07
CA ASP A 61 22.14 5.88 -12.53
C ASP A 61 20.63 6.08 -12.35
N VAL A 62 20.19 7.28 -11.94
CA VAL A 62 18.76 7.55 -11.73
C VAL A 62 18.09 8.02 -13.02
N ASP A 63 17.29 7.12 -13.59
CA ASP A 63 16.45 7.37 -14.76
C ASP A 63 14.95 7.28 -14.43
N ALA A 64 14.11 7.54 -15.43
CA ALA A 64 12.66 7.45 -15.27
C ALA A 64 12.19 6.07 -14.80
N GLU A 65 12.85 4.97 -15.20
CA GLU A 65 12.48 3.61 -14.77
C GLU A 65 12.76 3.40 -13.29
N LYS A 66 13.87 3.91 -12.78
CA LYS A 66 14.21 3.85 -11.36
C LYS A 66 13.22 4.65 -10.50
N ILE A 67 12.79 5.83 -10.97
CA ILE A 67 11.74 6.62 -10.33
C ILE A 67 10.41 5.86 -10.34
N ILE A 68 10.02 5.29 -11.48
CA ILE A 68 8.77 4.51 -11.60
C ILE A 68 8.79 3.34 -10.63
N ARG A 69 9.88 2.56 -10.62
CA ARG A 69 10.06 1.44 -9.71
C ARG A 69 9.98 1.88 -8.26
N PHE A 70 10.63 2.99 -7.91
CA PHE A 70 10.57 3.56 -6.56
C PHE A 70 9.12 3.88 -6.15
N VAL A 71 8.36 4.59 -6.99
CA VAL A 71 6.94 4.90 -6.70
C VAL A 71 6.12 3.62 -6.56
N ARG A 72 6.23 2.69 -7.53
CA ARG A 72 5.46 1.43 -7.54
C ARG A 72 5.73 0.52 -6.34
N MET A 73 6.97 0.47 -5.89
CA MET A 73 7.36 -0.36 -4.74
C MET A 73 6.96 0.24 -3.41
N ASN A 74 6.84 1.56 -3.33
CA ASN A 74 6.61 2.27 -2.06
C ASN A 74 5.19 2.83 -1.91
N GLU A 75 4.39 2.90 -2.98
CA GLU A 75 3.02 3.39 -2.91
C GLU A 75 2.16 2.52 -1.97
N LEU A 76 1.37 3.19 -1.14
CA LEU A 76 0.32 2.56 -0.35
C LEU A 76 -1.00 3.26 -0.67
N ARG A 77 -1.98 2.47 -1.06
CA ARG A 77 -3.36 2.88 -1.29
C ARG A 77 -4.21 2.53 -0.07
N LEU A 78 -5.40 3.13 0.01
CA LEU A 78 -6.38 2.82 1.07
C LEU A 78 -6.59 1.31 1.24
N VAL A 79 -6.70 0.59 0.11
CA VAL A 79 -6.56 -0.86 0.07
C VAL A 79 -5.46 -1.17 -0.93
N THR A 80 -4.37 -1.77 -0.46
CA THR A 80 -3.22 -2.13 -1.29
C THR A 80 -3.26 -3.61 -1.63
N GLU A 81 -3.20 -3.96 -2.91
CA GLU A 81 -3.09 -5.36 -3.30
C GLU A 81 -1.67 -5.86 -3.04
N TYR A 82 -1.55 -7.02 -2.38
CA TYR A 82 -0.28 -7.66 -2.11
C TYR A 82 0.18 -8.50 -3.29
N ASN A 83 1.31 -8.10 -3.86
CA ASN A 83 2.00 -8.77 -4.96
C ASN A 83 3.51 -8.49 -4.86
N PRO A 84 4.37 -9.12 -5.69
CA PRO A 84 5.82 -8.94 -5.61
C PRO A 84 6.31 -7.49 -5.75
N VAL A 85 5.54 -6.60 -6.40
CA VAL A 85 5.92 -5.18 -6.55
C VAL A 85 5.58 -4.39 -5.29
N THR A 86 4.37 -4.53 -4.78
CA THR A 86 3.86 -3.76 -3.63
C THR A 86 4.30 -4.31 -2.27
N ALA A 87 4.82 -5.55 -2.23
CA ALA A 87 5.25 -6.20 -1.00
C ALA A 87 6.25 -5.36 -0.20
N VAL A 88 7.16 -4.66 -0.86
CA VAL A 88 8.14 -3.77 -0.22
C VAL A 88 7.43 -2.67 0.58
N GLY A 89 6.53 -1.91 -0.06
CA GLY A 89 5.80 -0.81 0.57
C GLY A 89 4.91 -1.29 1.72
N VAL A 90 4.27 -2.45 1.57
CA VAL A 90 3.45 -3.09 2.62
C VAL A 90 4.31 -3.46 3.83
N MET A 91 5.44 -4.15 3.61
CA MET A 91 6.34 -4.57 4.69
C MET A 91 7.04 -3.39 5.38
N GLN A 92 7.20 -2.27 4.67
CA GLN A 92 7.80 -1.04 5.19
C GLN A 92 6.76 -0.05 5.72
N SER A 93 5.49 -0.42 5.83
CA SER A 93 4.47 0.43 6.46
C SER A 93 4.85 0.78 7.90
N SER A 94 4.57 2.01 8.33
CA SER A 94 4.73 2.41 9.74
C SER A 94 3.58 1.91 10.62
N LEU A 95 2.47 1.47 10.02
CA LEU A 95 1.34 0.85 10.73
C LEU A 95 1.71 -0.56 11.18
N GLN A 96 1.46 -0.85 12.45
CA GLN A 96 1.77 -2.13 13.09
C GLN A 96 0.66 -3.18 12.90
N LEU A 97 -0.56 -2.73 12.59
CA LEU A 97 -1.72 -3.57 12.40
C LEU A 97 -2.05 -3.70 10.91
N ASN A 98 -2.16 -4.94 10.45
CA ASN A 98 -2.54 -5.28 9.09
C ASN A 98 -3.85 -6.05 9.12
N LEU A 99 -4.80 -5.66 8.27
CA LEU A 99 -5.98 -6.45 7.97
C LEU A 99 -5.91 -6.90 6.51
N LEU A 100 -5.96 -8.19 6.28
CA LEU A 100 -5.90 -8.81 4.96
C LEU A 100 -7.28 -9.34 4.57
N LEU A 101 -7.78 -8.94 3.41
CA LEU A 101 -8.86 -9.65 2.72
C LEU A 101 -8.24 -10.68 1.78
N ILE A 102 -8.38 -11.96 2.11
CA ILE A 102 -7.86 -13.07 1.31
C ILE A 102 -9.02 -13.67 0.52
N THR A 103 -8.93 -13.59 -0.82
CA THR A 103 -10.09 -13.84 -1.69
C THR A 103 -9.70 -14.26 -3.09
N ASP A 104 -10.61 -14.94 -3.77
CA ASP A 104 -10.63 -15.04 -5.23
C ASP A 104 -11.11 -13.71 -5.84
N LYS A 105 -10.24 -13.03 -6.59
CA LYS A 105 -10.60 -11.80 -7.33
C LYS A 105 -11.50 -12.06 -8.54
N MET A 106 -11.50 -13.27 -9.08
CA MET A 106 -12.34 -13.67 -10.22
C MET A 106 -13.78 -14.01 -9.80
N SER A 107 -14.05 -14.11 -8.50
CA SER A 107 -15.39 -14.35 -7.97
C SER A 107 -16.36 -13.22 -8.38
N PRO A 108 -17.60 -13.53 -8.83
CA PRO A 108 -18.59 -12.49 -9.17
C PRO A 108 -19.01 -11.64 -7.96
N LYS A 109 -18.79 -12.12 -6.73
CA LYS A 109 -19.05 -11.38 -5.49
C LYS A 109 -17.91 -10.42 -5.12
N HIS A 110 -16.77 -10.47 -5.81
CA HIS A 110 -15.58 -9.68 -5.50
C HIS A 110 -15.81 -8.16 -5.57
N PRO A 111 -16.49 -7.60 -6.59
CA PRO A 111 -16.70 -6.15 -6.67
C PRO A 111 -17.44 -5.56 -5.46
N GLU A 112 -18.55 -6.18 -5.05
CA GLU A 112 -19.33 -5.72 -3.89
C GLU A 112 -18.57 -5.93 -2.57
N ARG A 113 -17.84 -7.04 -2.44
CA ARG A 113 -16.95 -7.29 -1.30
C ARG A 113 -15.89 -6.19 -1.18
N MET A 114 -15.24 -5.83 -2.28
CA MET A 114 -14.23 -4.77 -2.30
C MET A 114 -14.81 -3.39 -2.00
N ARG A 115 -16.04 -3.10 -2.45
CA ARG A 115 -16.73 -1.86 -2.09
C ARG A 115 -16.90 -1.73 -0.58
N ARG A 116 -17.40 -2.79 0.08
CA ARG A 116 -17.58 -2.83 1.54
C ARG A 116 -16.25 -2.81 2.28
N TYR A 117 -15.25 -3.53 1.78
CA TYR A 117 -13.92 -3.56 2.39
C TYR A 117 -13.25 -2.19 2.35
N ARG A 118 -13.39 -1.44 1.24
CA ARG A 118 -12.92 -0.04 1.16
C ARG A 118 -13.69 0.89 2.11
N ALA A 119 -15.01 0.71 2.23
CA ALA A 119 -15.80 1.49 3.19
C ALA A 119 -15.33 1.26 4.63
N ALA A 120 -15.01 0.01 5.00
CA ALA A 120 -14.41 -0.30 6.29
C ALA A 120 -12.99 0.31 6.44
N ALA A 121 -12.17 0.28 5.39
CA ALA A 121 -10.81 0.83 5.42
C ALA A 121 -10.77 2.32 5.79
N GLU A 122 -11.75 3.11 5.32
CA GLU A 122 -11.84 4.53 5.67
C GLU A 122 -12.00 4.77 7.18
N LEU A 123 -12.65 3.87 7.90
CA LEU A 123 -12.85 3.97 9.36
C LEU A 123 -11.55 3.78 10.16
N PHE A 124 -10.56 3.09 9.57
CA PHE A 124 -9.31 2.70 10.22
C PHE A 124 -8.07 3.35 9.59
N LYS A 125 -8.26 4.38 8.76
CA LYS A 125 -7.17 5.10 8.11
C LYS A 125 -6.16 5.62 9.15
N GLY A 126 -4.87 5.40 8.90
CA GLY A 126 -3.80 5.77 9.83
C GLY A 126 -3.69 4.87 11.07
N LYS A 127 -4.48 3.79 11.17
CA LYS A 127 -4.46 2.85 12.30
C LYS A 127 -4.19 1.42 11.85
N ILE A 128 -4.87 0.97 10.80
CA ILE A 128 -4.75 -0.40 10.27
C ILE A 128 -4.49 -0.32 8.77
N LEU A 129 -3.49 -1.04 8.29
CA LEU A 129 -3.23 -1.18 6.86
C LEU A 129 -4.15 -2.25 6.26
N PHE A 130 -4.94 -1.86 5.26
CA PHE A 130 -5.86 -2.76 4.57
C PHE A 130 -5.19 -3.33 3.31
N ILE A 131 -5.15 -4.65 3.22
CA ILE A 131 -4.41 -5.39 2.20
C ILE A 131 -5.34 -6.37 1.49
N LEU A 132 -5.33 -6.37 0.15
CA LEU A 132 -6.00 -7.38 -0.66
C LEU A 132 -5.00 -8.48 -1.04
N VAL A 133 -5.34 -9.74 -0.78
CA VAL A 133 -4.55 -10.90 -1.20
C VAL A 133 -5.36 -11.74 -2.17
N ASP A 134 -4.95 -11.76 -3.44
CA ASP A 134 -5.55 -12.61 -4.46
C ASP A 134 -4.98 -14.02 -4.40
N ILE A 135 -5.85 -15.02 -4.29
CA ILE A 135 -5.44 -16.43 -4.29
C ILE A 135 -5.11 -16.98 -5.67
N ASN A 136 -5.45 -16.25 -6.73
CA ASN A 136 -5.09 -16.65 -8.10
C ASN A 136 -3.62 -16.33 -8.42
N LEU A 137 -2.93 -15.59 -7.54
CA LEU A 137 -1.51 -15.30 -7.67
C LEU A 137 -0.69 -16.31 -6.86
N ASN A 138 0.07 -17.17 -7.54
CA ASN A 138 0.86 -18.23 -6.88
C ASN A 138 1.83 -17.71 -5.80
N SER A 139 2.33 -16.47 -5.92
CA SER A 139 3.20 -15.87 -4.89
C SER A 139 2.50 -15.71 -3.53
N ASN A 140 1.17 -15.78 -3.48
CA ASN A 140 0.37 -15.59 -2.26
C ASN A 140 0.07 -16.90 -1.51
N GLU A 141 0.49 -18.07 -2.02
CA GLU A 141 0.30 -19.36 -1.33
C GLU A 141 0.95 -19.38 0.06
N ARG A 142 2.07 -18.67 0.23
CA ARG A 142 2.74 -18.52 1.53
C ARG A 142 1.90 -17.75 2.53
N VAL A 143 1.11 -16.76 2.08
CA VAL A 143 0.20 -15.99 2.95
C VAL A 143 -0.91 -16.89 3.47
N MET A 144 -1.52 -17.71 2.60
CA MET A 144 -2.51 -18.71 2.99
C MET A 144 -1.96 -19.68 4.05
N SER A 145 -0.74 -20.16 3.82
CA SER A 145 -0.06 -21.10 4.73
C SER A 145 0.25 -20.46 6.09
N PHE A 146 0.70 -19.20 6.09
CA PHE A 146 0.95 -18.43 7.30
C PHE A 146 -0.31 -18.34 8.16
N PHE A 147 -1.45 -17.94 7.57
CA PHE A 147 -2.73 -17.85 8.29
C PHE A 147 -3.46 -19.20 8.44
N LYS A 148 -2.83 -20.32 8.07
CA LYS A 148 -3.38 -21.69 8.16
C LYS A 148 -4.75 -21.84 7.48
N LEU A 149 -4.98 -21.09 6.40
CA LEU A 149 -6.22 -21.08 5.64
C LEU A 149 -6.21 -22.12 4.52
N LYS A 150 -7.37 -22.70 4.25
CA LYS A 150 -7.65 -23.54 3.07
C LYS A 150 -8.52 -22.76 2.07
N LYS A 151 -8.44 -23.13 0.79
CA LYS A 151 -9.27 -22.50 -0.27
C LYS A 151 -10.78 -22.58 0.02
N SER A 152 -11.23 -23.66 0.68
CA SER A 152 -12.64 -23.85 1.07
C SER A 152 -13.13 -22.89 2.17
N GLN A 153 -12.23 -22.15 2.83
CA GLN A 153 -12.55 -21.20 3.89
C GLN A 153 -12.61 -19.75 3.36
N LEU A 154 -12.48 -19.55 2.05
CA LEU A 154 -12.42 -18.24 1.43
C LEU A 154 -13.80 -17.77 0.95
N PRO A 155 -14.09 -16.45 1.01
CA PRO A 155 -13.20 -15.37 1.46
C PRO A 155 -12.98 -15.36 2.97
N ALA A 156 -11.81 -14.88 3.40
CA ALA A 156 -11.48 -14.71 4.81
C ALA A 156 -10.86 -13.34 5.07
N LEU A 157 -11.08 -12.82 6.28
CA LEU A 157 -10.28 -11.75 6.86
C LEU A 157 -9.20 -12.38 7.74
N ALA A 158 -8.00 -11.83 7.67
CA ALA A 158 -6.94 -12.16 8.61
C ALA A 158 -6.37 -10.86 9.16
N ILE A 159 -6.29 -10.74 10.48
CA ILE A 159 -5.65 -9.61 11.15
C ILE A 159 -4.31 -10.06 11.72
N PHE A 160 -3.32 -9.18 11.65
CA PHE A 160 -1.94 -9.47 12.02
C PHE A 160 -1.30 -8.25 12.66
N HIS A 161 -0.76 -8.43 13.86
CA HIS A 161 0.08 -7.45 14.54
C HIS A 161 1.55 -7.76 14.24
N VAL A 162 2.24 -6.82 13.61
CA VAL A 162 3.62 -7.00 13.14
C VAL A 162 4.63 -7.23 14.27
N PRO A 163 4.60 -6.48 15.40
CA PRO A 163 5.64 -6.56 16.44
C PRO A 163 5.76 -7.91 17.15
N ASP A 164 4.63 -8.57 17.45
CA ASP A 164 4.57 -9.82 18.24
C ASP A 164 4.04 -11.02 17.44
N GLU A 165 3.74 -10.80 16.16
CA GLU A 165 3.17 -11.77 15.24
C GLU A 165 1.80 -12.33 15.65
N GLU A 166 1.08 -11.65 16.56
CA GLU A 166 -0.27 -12.05 16.92
C GLU A 166 -1.19 -11.96 15.70
N ARG A 167 -2.08 -12.95 15.57
CA ARG A 167 -2.97 -13.05 14.43
C ARG A 167 -4.28 -13.75 14.77
N ASP A 168 -5.33 -13.31 14.10
CA ASP A 168 -6.63 -13.96 14.12
C ASP A 168 -7.21 -14.03 12.71
N VAL A 169 -8.15 -14.96 12.50
CA VAL A 169 -8.78 -15.22 11.20
C VAL A 169 -10.29 -15.31 11.36
N LEU A 170 -11.00 -14.59 10.50
CA LEU A 170 -12.45 -14.62 10.41
C LEU A 170 -12.88 -15.07 9.02
N THR A 171 -13.51 -16.24 8.93
CA THR A 171 -14.20 -16.68 7.73
C THR A 171 -15.55 -15.99 7.62
N LEU A 172 -15.91 -15.52 6.42
CA LEU A 172 -17.13 -14.73 6.22
C LEU A 172 -18.07 -15.41 5.22
N ASP A 173 -19.21 -15.88 5.72
CA ASP A 173 -20.34 -16.29 4.87
C ASP A 173 -20.93 -15.08 4.13
N GLU A 174 -21.03 -13.96 4.84
CA GLU A 174 -21.44 -12.65 4.33
C GLU A 174 -20.46 -11.55 4.76
N PHE A 175 -20.13 -10.67 3.81
CA PHE A 175 -19.20 -9.57 4.03
C PHE A 175 -19.98 -8.28 4.29
N SER A 176 -19.81 -7.67 5.46
CA SER A 176 -20.37 -6.36 5.82
C SER A 176 -19.31 -5.46 6.47
N VAL A 177 -19.55 -4.15 6.51
CA VAL A 177 -18.63 -3.19 7.11
C VAL A 177 -18.57 -3.39 8.63
N GLU A 178 -19.70 -3.65 9.25
CA GLU A 178 -19.88 -3.87 10.68
C GLU A 178 -19.07 -5.09 11.13
N ARG A 179 -19.13 -6.20 10.39
CA ARG A 179 -18.34 -7.41 10.71
C ARG A 179 -16.84 -7.17 10.63
N VAL A 180 -16.38 -6.35 9.68
CA VAL A 180 -14.97 -5.96 9.59
C VAL A 180 -14.58 -5.12 10.81
N GLN A 181 -15.42 -4.16 11.18
CA GLN A 181 -15.20 -3.28 12.32
C GLN A 181 -15.16 -4.07 13.64
N ASP A 182 -16.13 -4.95 13.88
CA ASP A 182 -16.20 -5.81 15.06
C ASP A 182 -14.97 -6.72 15.16
N PHE A 183 -14.51 -7.25 14.04
CA PHE A 183 -13.31 -8.08 13.99
C PHE A 183 -12.06 -7.28 14.38
N CYS A 184 -11.87 -6.09 13.81
CA CYS A 184 -10.72 -5.24 14.13
C CYS A 184 -10.74 -4.77 15.59
N ASN A 185 -11.91 -4.38 16.09
CA ASN A 185 -12.07 -3.88 17.45
C ASN A 185 -11.80 -4.97 18.49
N ARG A 186 -12.27 -6.20 18.27
CA ARG A 186 -12.02 -7.32 19.19
C ARG A 186 -10.54 -7.70 19.28
N PHE A 187 -9.79 -7.57 18.18
CA PHE A 187 -8.36 -7.84 18.17
C PHE A 187 -7.54 -6.71 18.83
N SER A 188 -8.08 -5.49 18.87
CA SER A 188 -7.38 -4.32 19.44
C SER A 188 -7.66 -4.10 20.93
N GLN A 189 -8.35 -5.05 21.59
CA GLN A 189 -8.68 -5.04 23.03
C GLN A 189 -7.65 -5.85 23.81
#